data_AF-A0A9X2VFU4-F1
#
_entry.id   AF-A0A9X2VFU4-F1
#
_cell.length_a   1.000
_cell.length_b   1.000
_cell.length_c   1.000
_cell.angle_alpha   90.00
_cell.angle_beta   90.00
_cell.angle_gamma   90.00
#
_symmetry.space_group_name_H-M   'P 1'
#
loop_
_entity.id
_entity.type
_entity.pdbx_description
1 polymer ?
#
loop_
_entity_poly.entity_id
_entity_poly.type
_entity_poly.pdbx_seq_one_letter_code
_entity_poly.pdbx_strand_id
1 'polypeptide(L)'
;MTVRADTWFYPADIADDLADSGLPPEVVAETLACAWEYTRCVIPQFTNWDRYLAFTRIIVIGIIAEFRGHLVDVAADDHPLGYDLDDLLDTVFKGTPGHREMAREYRAFLLVTGDKSSDRRDSELFHRYVTALARSPRDWFRLRDCDALARFTIAAALACNDHDDTWFTEEEFEVLTELGDTLYDAVAYYKHRAEGETNSTFAYVGHELRNEGYRRCREVLWALDAAWARSPAHRPVLNFLRYFGGPIHMMMRRYRFTEEDLTIGLPEDEHVVTQTRRNVKLWNRVDVTGRSVRDARYATLAARSDELMFPGLVELLEGSAAGHCDDCRHRLSYGAEGVGRFGGVELCDGCRGEWQAYLRAFPARAAEVFPVLRTSP
;
A
#
# COMPACT_ATOMS: atom_id res chain seq x y z
N MET A 1 5.44 27.91 -23.43
CA MET A 1 5.36 27.95 -21.96
C MET A 1 6.69 27.50 -21.42
N THR A 2 7.40 28.37 -20.69
CA THR A 2 8.60 27.98 -19.94
C THR A 2 8.15 27.04 -18.82
N VAL A 3 8.58 25.78 -18.89
CA VAL A 3 8.39 24.83 -17.78
C VAL A 3 9.15 25.41 -16.60
N ARG A 4 8.45 25.80 -15.53
CA ARG A 4 9.09 26.21 -14.28
C ARG A 4 9.83 24.98 -13.75
N ALA A 5 11.10 25.12 -13.39
CA ALA A 5 11.82 24.06 -12.69
C ALA A 5 11.10 23.74 -11.38
N ASP A 6 10.91 22.45 -11.11
CA ASP A 6 10.30 22.01 -9.86
C ASP A 6 11.16 22.41 -8.66
N THR A 7 10.50 22.71 -7.54
CA THR A 7 11.16 23.00 -6.27
C THR A 7 10.92 21.83 -5.32
N TRP A 8 12.00 21.22 -4.83
CA TRP A 8 11.95 20.05 -3.95
C TRP A 8 12.05 20.45 -2.49
N PHE A 9 11.22 19.86 -1.64
CA PHE A 9 11.18 20.15 -0.20
C PHE A 9 11.44 18.87 0.61
N TYR A 10 12.55 18.84 1.33
CA TYR A 10 12.91 17.83 2.31
C TYR A 10 13.92 18.41 3.31
N PRO A 11 14.03 17.85 4.54
CA PRO A 11 14.99 18.35 5.54
C PRO A 11 16.43 18.05 5.11
N ALA A 12 17.38 18.83 5.66
CA ALA A 12 18.81 18.62 5.41
C ALA A 12 19.29 17.24 5.86
N ASP A 13 18.62 16.63 6.85
CA ASP A 13 18.95 15.33 7.42
C ASP A 13 18.86 14.15 6.44
N ILE A 14 18.20 14.33 5.29
CA ILE A 14 18.11 13.33 4.21
C ILE A 14 18.64 13.87 2.88
N ALA A 15 19.29 15.04 2.86
CA ALA A 15 19.67 15.68 1.59
C ALA A 15 20.77 14.93 0.82
N ASP A 16 21.64 14.23 1.55
CA ASP A 16 22.74 13.43 0.99
C ASP A 16 22.39 11.94 0.87
N ASP A 17 21.17 11.56 1.24
CA ASP A 17 20.67 10.21 1.04
C ASP A 17 20.64 9.85 -0.47
N LEU A 18 20.82 8.57 -0.79
CA LEU A 18 20.87 8.05 -2.17
C LEU A 18 22.00 8.61 -3.06
N ALA A 19 22.96 9.39 -2.53
CA ALA A 19 24.04 9.96 -3.33
C ALA A 19 24.84 8.91 -4.13
N ASP A 20 25.05 7.73 -3.54
CA ASP A 20 25.80 6.63 -4.15
C ASP A 20 24.90 5.57 -4.84
N SER A 21 23.60 5.83 -4.95
CA SER A 21 22.63 4.87 -5.55
C SER A 21 22.78 4.72 -7.07
N GLY A 22 23.53 5.61 -7.73
CA GLY A 22 23.63 5.67 -9.20
C GLY A 22 22.37 6.20 -9.88
N LEU A 23 21.37 6.66 -9.13
CA LEU A 23 20.18 7.31 -9.68
C LEU A 23 20.50 8.72 -10.21
N PRO A 24 19.80 9.19 -11.26
CA PRO A 24 19.93 10.57 -11.72
C PRO A 24 19.60 11.57 -10.60
N PRO A 25 20.32 12.70 -10.47
CA PRO A 25 20.10 13.66 -9.38
C PRO A 25 18.66 14.18 -9.27
N GLU A 26 17.98 14.38 -10.40
CA GLU A 26 16.57 14.79 -10.41
C GLU A 26 15.64 13.71 -9.81
N VAL A 27 15.92 12.43 -10.08
CA VAL A 27 15.16 11.29 -9.51
C VAL A 27 15.43 11.17 -8.02
N VAL A 28 16.67 11.38 -7.58
CA VAL A 28 17.02 11.42 -6.14
C VAL A 28 16.22 12.52 -5.44
N ALA A 29 16.29 13.75 -5.95
CA ALA A 29 15.60 14.88 -5.34
C ALA A 29 14.06 14.70 -5.32
N GLU A 30 13.47 14.18 -6.41
CA GLU A 30 12.04 13.88 -6.46
C GLU A 30 11.64 12.76 -5.50
N THR A 31 12.47 11.73 -5.35
CA THR A 31 12.22 10.61 -4.42
C THR A 31 12.25 11.09 -2.97
N LEU A 32 13.28 11.84 -2.57
CA LEU A 32 13.42 12.38 -1.21
C LEU A 32 12.27 13.33 -0.88
N ALA A 33 11.91 14.22 -1.81
CA ALA A 33 10.75 15.11 -1.64
C ALA A 33 9.44 14.33 -1.50
N CYS A 34 9.22 13.34 -2.36
CA CYS A 34 8.01 12.52 -2.31
C CYS A 34 7.91 11.72 -1.00
N ALA A 35 9.02 11.16 -0.51
CA ALA A 35 9.05 10.42 0.76
C ALA A 35 8.74 11.34 1.95
N TRP A 36 9.31 12.55 1.94
CA TRP A 36 9.04 13.56 2.94
C TRP A 36 7.57 14.02 2.90
N GLU A 37 7.04 14.36 1.73
CA GLU A 37 5.63 14.73 1.53
C GLU A 37 4.68 13.63 2.02
N TYR A 38 4.95 12.36 1.66
CA TYR A 38 4.17 11.21 2.10
C TYR A 38 4.16 11.13 3.62
N THR A 39 5.35 11.12 4.24
CA THR A 39 5.52 11.00 5.68
C THR A 39 4.81 12.12 6.44
N ARG A 40 4.90 13.36 5.95
CA ARG A 40 4.18 14.52 6.52
C ARG A 40 2.66 14.40 6.40
N CYS A 41 2.14 13.71 5.39
CA CYS A 41 0.71 13.45 5.25
C CYS A 41 0.26 12.33 6.19
N VAL A 42 0.95 11.19 6.21
CA VAL A 42 0.50 10.01 6.96
C VAL A 42 0.80 10.09 8.46
N ILE A 43 1.85 10.79 8.87
CA ILE A 43 2.21 11.04 10.27
C ILE A 43 2.43 12.55 10.43
N PRO A 44 1.35 13.36 10.49
CA PRO A 44 1.48 14.83 10.50
C PRO A 44 2.03 15.38 11.83
N GLN A 45 1.95 14.58 12.90
CA GLN A 45 2.42 14.90 14.25
C GLN A 45 3.41 13.80 14.68
N PHE A 46 4.49 14.20 15.35
CA PHE A 46 5.49 13.30 15.92
C PHE A 46 6.10 13.99 17.15
N THR A 47 6.63 13.18 18.07
CA THR A 47 7.41 13.62 19.23
C THR A 47 8.85 13.11 19.18
N ASN A 48 9.10 12.09 18.35
CA ASN A 48 10.40 11.44 18.20
C ASN A 48 10.95 11.66 16.78
N TRP A 49 11.92 12.58 16.65
CA TRP A 49 12.47 12.96 15.35
C TRP A 49 13.28 11.85 14.67
N ASP A 50 14.03 11.07 15.45
CA ASP A 50 14.89 10.01 14.91
C ASP A 50 14.05 8.89 14.31
N ARG A 51 13.00 8.45 15.03
CA ARG A 51 11.99 7.52 14.50
C ARG A 51 11.29 8.06 13.25
N TYR A 52 10.98 9.36 13.25
CA TYR A 52 10.34 10.02 12.12
C TYR A 52 11.21 10.05 10.86
N LEU A 53 12.50 10.34 11.01
CA LEU A 53 13.47 10.28 9.91
C LEU A 53 13.72 8.85 9.44
N ALA A 54 13.83 7.89 10.35
CA ALA A 54 13.96 6.48 9.99
C ALA A 54 12.74 5.99 9.19
N PHE A 55 11.53 6.32 9.62
CA PHE A 55 10.32 6.05 8.84
C PHE A 55 10.35 6.75 7.46
N THR A 56 10.82 8.00 7.38
CA THR A 56 10.97 8.70 6.09
C THR A 56 11.89 7.94 5.14
N ARG A 57 13.04 7.42 5.62
CA ARG A 57 13.99 6.61 4.83
C ARG A 57 13.40 5.27 4.41
N ILE A 58 12.60 4.64 5.28
CA ILE A 58 11.79 3.47 4.92
C ILE A 58 10.83 3.80 3.76
N ILE A 59 10.18 4.97 3.77
CA ILE A 59 9.34 5.39 2.65
C ILE A 59 10.18 5.67 1.38
N VAL A 60 11.41 6.19 1.49
CA VAL A 60 12.33 6.35 0.33
C VAL A 60 12.57 5.00 -0.37
N ILE A 61 12.93 3.97 0.38
CA ILE A 61 13.16 2.61 -0.16
C ILE A 61 11.87 2.10 -0.81
N GLY A 62 10.71 2.28 -0.16
CA GLY A 62 9.43 1.82 -0.67
C GLY A 62 9.01 2.50 -1.97
N ILE A 63 9.20 3.81 -2.09
CA ILE A 63 8.93 4.54 -3.33
C ILE A 63 9.79 3.99 -4.47
N ILE A 64 11.10 3.79 -4.25
CA ILE A 64 11.97 3.22 -5.29
C ILE A 64 11.54 1.79 -5.65
N ALA A 65 11.15 0.99 -4.67
CA ALA A 65 10.61 -0.34 -4.91
C ALA A 65 9.35 -0.30 -5.79
N GLU A 66 8.48 0.71 -5.67
CA GLU A 66 7.24 0.80 -6.47
C GLU A 66 7.44 1.14 -7.96
N PHE A 67 8.51 1.85 -8.33
CA PHE A 67 8.75 2.25 -9.73
C PHE A 67 10.02 1.67 -10.38
N ARG A 68 10.98 1.19 -9.58
CA ARG A 68 12.22 0.54 -10.02
C ARG A 68 12.58 -0.64 -9.12
N GLY A 69 11.66 -1.59 -8.99
CA GLY A 69 11.83 -2.75 -8.10
C GLY A 69 13.07 -3.60 -8.35
N HIS A 70 13.66 -3.54 -9.55
CA HIS A 70 14.93 -4.24 -9.84
C HIS A 70 16.11 -3.74 -9.00
N LEU A 71 16.03 -2.54 -8.42
CA LEU A 71 17.04 -1.97 -7.52
C LEU A 71 16.88 -2.44 -6.07
N VAL A 72 15.79 -3.13 -5.74
CA VAL A 72 15.48 -3.60 -4.39
C VAL A 72 15.26 -5.10 -4.43
N ASP A 73 16.14 -5.86 -3.76
CA ASP A 73 16.00 -7.31 -3.58
C ASP A 73 16.33 -7.69 -2.14
N VAL A 74 15.35 -7.51 -1.26
CA VAL A 74 15.48 -7.77 0.18
C VAL A 74 15.75 -9.25 0.50
N ALA A 75 15.57 -10.16 -0.46
CA ALA A 75 15.98 -11.55 -0.30
C ALA A 75 17.49 -11.75 -0.50
N ALA A 76 18.16 -10.88 -1.26
CA ALA A 76 19.58 -11.00 -1.59
C ALA A 76 20.46 -10.13 -0.69
N ASP A 77 19.97 -8.96 -0.28
CA ASP A 77 20.72 -7.97 0.49
C ASP A 77 19.80 -7.23 1.47
N ASP A 78 20.28 -6.99 2.68
CA ASP A 78 19.59 -6.20 3.71
C ASP A 78 20.02 -4.72 3.68
N HIS A 79 20.84 -4.32 2.70
CA HIS A 79 21.27 -2.92 2.49
C HIS A 79 20.69 -2.28 1.22
N PRO A 80 19.36 -2.32 0.98
CA PRO A 80 18.79 -1.78 -0.24
C PRO A 80 19.13 -0.30 -0.39
N LEU A 81 19.73 0.06 -1.54
CA LEU A 81 20.09 1.44 -1.89
C LEU A 81 21.08 2.09 -0.89
N GLY A 82 21.84 1.27 -0.15
CA GLY A 82 22.80 1.73 0.86
C GLY A 82 22.21 1.99 2.24
N TYR A 83 20.91 1.75 2.45
CA TYR A 83 20.30 1.83 3.77
C TYR A 83 20.37 0.50 4.49
N ASP A 84 20.87 0.48 5.74
CA ASP A 84 20.75 -0.67 6.63
C ASP A 84 19.28 -0.84 7.05
N LEU A 85 18.62 -1.86 6.51
CA LEU A 85 17.19 -2.04 6.70
C LEU A 85 16.84 -2.45 8.12
N ASP A 86 17.63 -3.35 8.72
CA ASP A 86 17.47 -3.74 10.12
C ASP A 86 17.64 -2.54 11.05
N ASP A 87 18.66 -1.70 10.87
CA ASP A 87 18.88 -0.51 11.71
C ASP A 87 17.72 0.50 11.61
N LEU A 88 17.18 0.71 10.40
CA LEU A 88 16.00 1.58 10.22
C LEU A 88 14.77 1.03 10.94
N LEU A 89 14.50 -0.28 10.81
CA LEU A 89 13.36 -0.93 11.46
C LEU A 89 13.52 -0.98 12.98
N ASP A 90 14.73 -1.26 13.48
CA ASP A 90 15.08 -1.18 14.90
C ASP A 90 14.86 0.25 15.41
N THR A 91 15.33 1.25 14.67
CA THR A 91 15.18 2.65 15.07
C THR A 91 13.71 3.00 15.27
N VAL A 92 12.82 2.61 14.33
CA VAL A 92 11.38 2.88 14.44
C VAL A 92 10.72 2.06 15.55
N PHE A 93 10.95 0.75 15.62
CA PHE A 93 10.08 -0.17 16.36
C PHE A 93 10.70 -0.84 17.58
N LYS A 94 12.01 -0.71 17.82
CA LYS A 94 12.64 -1.35 18.98
C LYS A 94 12.00 -0.86 20.28
N GLY A 95 11.59 -1.82 21.09
CA GLY A 95 10.85 -1.58 22.33
C GLY A 95 9.32 -1.60 22.18
N THR A 96 8.79 -1.61 20.96
CA THR A 96 7.34 -1.74 20.71
C THR A 96 6.88 -3.21 20.69
N PRO A 97 5.62 -3.53 21.05
CA PRO A 97 5.11 -4.89 21.11
C PRO A 97 5.20 -5.69 19.80
N GLY A 98 5.05 -5.05 18.64
CA GLY A 98 5.03 -5.72 17.33
C GLY A 98 6.26 -5.48 16.47
N HIS A 99 7.42 -5.22 17.09
CA HIS A 99 8.66 -4.92 16.37
C HIS A 99 8.99 -5.97 15.30
N ARG A 100 9.00 -7.25 15.66
CA ARG A 100 9.38 -8.33 14.72
C ARG A 100 8.36 -8.48 13.60
N GLU A 101 7.10 -8.29 13.92
CA GLU A 101 5.98 -8.37 13.00
C GLU A 101 6.04 -7.24 11.97
N MET A 102 6.29 -5.99 12.39
CA MET A 102 6.42 -4.85 11.47
C MET A 102 7.67 -4.95 10.58
N ALA A 103 8.77 -5.50 11.11
CA ALA A 103 9.94 -5.78 10.30
C ALA A 103 9.63 -6.79 9.17
N ARG A 104 8.90 -7.86 9.49
CA ARG A 104 8.42 -8.85 8.49
C ARG A 104 7.38 -8.24 7.53
N GLU A 105 6.51 -7.37 8.03
CA GLU A 105 5.50 -6.67 7.23
C GLU A 105 6.16 -5.86 6.11
N TYR A 106 7.18 -5.09 6.45
CA TYR A 106 7.87 -4.23 5.49
C TYR A 106 8.72 -5.03 4.50
N ARG A 107 9.38 -6.11 4.95
CA ARG A 107 10.07 -7.04 4.04
C ARG A 107 9.11 -7.71 3.06
N ALA A 108 7.92 -8.10 3.51
CA ALA A 108 6.90 -8.69 2.67
C ALA A 108 6.43 -7.69 1.59
N PHE A 109 6.21 -6.42 1.98
CA PHE A 109 5.92 -5.34 1.05
C PHE A 109 7.03 -5.19 0.01
N LEU A 110 8.30 -5.10 0.42
CA LEU A 110 9.41 -4.95 -0.52
C LEU A 110 9.56 -6.14 -1.48
N LEU A 111 9.33 -7.37 -1.01
CA LEU A 111 9.37 -8.57 -1.85
C LEU A 111 8.33 -8.49 -2.98
N VAL A 112 7.08 -8.23 -2.63
CA VAL A 112 5.97 -8.24 -3.58
C VAL A 112 6.07 -7.04 -4.52
N THR A 113 6.27 -5.85 -3.96
CA THR A 113 6.36 -4.59 -4.71
C THR A 113 7.58 -4.58 -5.63
N GLY A 114 8.72 -5.09 -5.16
CA GLY A 114 9.94 -5.21 -5.96
C GLY A 114 9.79 -6.17 -7.15
N ASP A 115 8.99 -7.24 -7.02
CA ASP A 115 8.66 -8.11 -8.16
C ASP A 115 7.63 -7.45 -9.09
N LYS A 116 6.59 -6.81 -8.55
CA LYS A 116 5.52 -6.11 -9.29
C LYS A 116 6.06 -5.06 -10.27
N SER A 117 7.11 -4.33 -9.89
CA SER A 117 7.67 -3.19 -10.62
C SER A 117 9.00 -3.49 -11.33
N SER A 118 9.34 -4.77 -11.52
CA SER A 118 10.55 -5.20 -12.21
C SER A 118 10.26 -6.27 -13.26
N ASP A 119 11.31 -6.73 -13.94
CA ASP A 119 11.23 -7.86 -14.87
C ASP A 119 10.89 -9.18 -14.14
N ARG A 120 10.90 -9.20 -12.80
CA ARG A 120 10.48 -10.34 -11.97
C ARG A 120 8.96 -10.45 -11.83
N ARG A 121 8.18 -9.57 -12.48
CA ARG A 121 6.71 -9.64 -12.49
C ARG A 121 6.16 -10.97 -12.99
N ASP A 122 6.88 -11.66 -13.88
CA ASP A 122 6.47 -12.96 -14.39
C ASP A 122 6.91 -14.14 -13.49
N SER A 123 7.40 -13.84 -12.28
CA SER A 123 7.83 -14.84 -11.29
C SER A 123 6.66 -15.62 -10.72
N GLU A 124 6.96 -16.82 -10.23
CA GLU A 124 5.99 -17.63 -9.49
C GLU A 124 5.46 -16.92 -8.24
N LEU A 125 6.29 -16.11 -7.55
CA LEU A 125 5.88 -15.34 -6.38
C LEU A 125 4.75 -14.36 -6.75
N PHE A 126 4.98 -13.50 -7.74
CA PHE A 126 4.00 -12.49 -8.11
C PHE A 126 2.72 -13.12 -8.69
N HIS A 127 2.86 -14.20 -9.47
CA HIS A 127 1.71 -14.93 -9.98
C HIS A 127 0.84 -15.51 -8.86
N ARG A 128 1.44 -16.15 -7.85
CA ARG A 128 0.73 -16.64 -6.66
C ARG A 128 0.08 -15.50 -5.89
N TYR A 129 0.81 -14.40 -5.71
CA TYR A 129 0.30 -13.22 -5.02
C TYR A 129 -0.98 -12.67 -5.68
N VAL A 130 -0.96 -12.40 -6.98
CA VAL A 130 -2.14 -11.86 -7.69
C VAL A 130 -3.29 -12.88 -7.70
N THR A 131 -2.98 -14.17 -7.73
CA THR A 131 -3.99 -15.22 -7.63
C THR A 131 -4.63 -15.26 -6.24
N ALA A 132 -3.83 -15.09 -5.18
CA ALA A 132 -4.29 -15.05 -3.79
C ALA A 132 -5.24 -13.88 -3.52
N LEU A 133 -5.05 -12.73 -4.19
CA LEU A 133 -5.95 -11.58 -4.09
C LEU A 133 -7.41 -11.93 -4.39
N ALA A 134 -7.67 -12.89 -5.29
CA ALA A 134 -9.03 -13.25 -5.68
C ALA A 134 -9.71 -14.27 -4.75
N ARG A 135 -8.99 -14.83 -3.78
CA ARG A 135 -9.44 -15.98 -2.99
C ARG A 135 -10.62 -15.67 -2.09
N SER A 136 -10.53 -14.61 -1.30
CA SER A 136 -11.59 -14.16 -0.41
C SER A 136 -11.41 -12.67 -0.11
N PRO A 137 -12.49 -11.93 0.21
CA PRO A 137 -12.36 -10.51 0.53
C PRO A 137 -11.52 -10.26 1.78
N ARG A 138 -11.54 -11.15 2.78
CA ARG A 138 -10.72 -11.00 3.99
C ARG A 138 -9.22 -11.16 3.67
N ASP A 139 -8.87 -12.20 2.91
CA ASP A 139 -7.48 -12.42 2.48
C ASP A 139 -7.00 -11.25 1.60
N TRP A 140 -7.87 -10.73 0.75
CA TRP A 140 -7.58 -9.56 -0.08
C TRP A 140 -7.22 -8.33 0.76
N PHE A 141 -8.02 -7.99 1.77
CA PHE A 141 -7.71 -6.86 2.64
C PHE A 141 -6.40 -7.07 3.40
N ARG A 142 -6.09 -8.30 3.82
CA ARG A 142 -4.79 -8.57 4.46
C ARG A 142 -3.60 -8.36 3.53
N LEU A 143 -3.72 -8.78 2.26
CA LEU A 143 -2.69 -8.57 1.24
C LEU A 143 -2.60 -7.09 0.84
N ARG A 144 -3.74 -6.41 0.70
CA ARG A 144 -3.80 -4.97 0.39
C ARG A 144 -3.17 -4.13 1.49
N ASP A 145 -3.46 -4.44 2.75
CA ASP A 145 -2.90 -3.79 3.92
C ASP A 145 -1.36 -3.79 3.89
N CYS A 146 -0.77 -4.93 3.54
CA CYS A 146 0.68 -5.06 3.35
C CYS A 146 1.18 -4.22 2.15
N ASP A 147 0.55 -4.35 0.99
CA ASP A 147 0.89 -3.62 -0.24
C ASP A 147 0.73 -2.09 -0.09
N ALA A 148 -0.21 -1.64 0.73
CA ALA A 148 -0.47 -0.25 1.04
C ALA A 148 0.31 0.27 2.26
N LEU A 149 1.03 -0.62 2.97
CA LEU A 149 1.70 -0.36 4.24
C LEU A 149 0.76 0.24 5.32
N ALA A 150 -0.51 -0.14 5.34
CA ALA A 150 -1.51 0.49 6.20
C ALA A 150 -1.24 0.19 7.69
N ARG A 151 -1.16 -1.09 8.09
CA ARG A 151 -0.83 -1.46 9.49
C ARG A 151 0.55 -1.01 9.90
N PHE A 152 1.51 -1.08 8.97
CA PHE A 152 2.87 -0.65 9.20
C PHE A 152 2.93 0.83 9.54
N THR A 153 2.17 1.65 8.80
CA THR A 153 2.09 3.09 9.04
C THR A 153 1.31 3.43 10.32
N ILE A 154 0.27 2.67 10.67
CA ILE A 154 -0.41 2.80 11.96
C ILE A 154 0.58 2.58 13.12
N ALA A 155 1.36 1.49 13.06
CA ALA A 155 2.36 1.18 14.06
C ALA A 155 3.46 2.25 14.12
N ALA A 156 3.96 2.70 12.96
CA ALA A 156 4.97 3.76 12.90
C ALA A 156 4.43 5.10 13.43
N ALA A 157 3.16 5.42 13.18
CA ALA A 157 2.53 6.63 13.70
C ALA A 157 2.50 6.63 15.23
N LEU A 158 2.22 5.47 15.85
CA LEU A 158 2.30 5.30 17.30
C LEU A 158 3.73 5.46 17.81
N ALA A 159 4.70 4.76 17.20
CA ALA A 159 6.10 4.80 17.61
C ALA A 159 6.75 6.18 17.46
N CYS A 160 6.47 6.89 16.36
CA CYS A 160 6.93 8.27 16.12
C CYS A 160 6.33 9.29 17.11
N ASN A 161 5.27 8.91 17.83
CA ASN A 161 4.64 9.72 18.88
C ASN A 161 4.85 9.14 20.29
N ASP A 162 5.85 8.26 20.46
CA ASP A 162 6.24 7.63 21.73
C ASP A 162 5.07 6.92 22.46
N HIS A 163 4.13 6.36 21.69
CA HIS A 163 3.02 5.54 22.20
C HIS A 163 3.35 4.04 22.22
N ASP A 164 4.52 3.69 22.74
CA ASP A 164 5.10 2.34 22.67
C ASP A 164 4.27 1.28 23.41
N ASP A 165 3.45 1.69 24.38
CA ASP A 165 2.57 0.80 25.15
C ASP A 165 1.19 0.57 24.49
N THR A 166 0.89 1.26 23.38
CA THR A 166 -0.38 1.11 22.65
C THR A 166 -0.18 0.20 21.46
N TRP A 167 -0.96 -0.88 21.40
CA TRP A 167 -0.93 -1.83 20.29
C TRP A 167 -2.32 -2.42 20.05
N PHE A 168 -2.70 -2.57 18.78
CA PHE A 168 -3.99 -3.13 18.39
C PHE A 168 -3.93 -4.65 18.29
N THR A 169 -5.08 -5.31 18.50
CA THR A 169 -5.22 -6.74 18.17
C THR A 169 -5.23 -6.95 16.66
N GLU A 170 -5.10 -8.19 16.20
CA GLU A 170 -5.18 -8.49 14.76
C GLU A 170 -6.53 -8.08 14.17
N GLU A 171 -7.64 -8.33 14.88
CA GLU A 171 -8.97 -7.94 14.42
C GLU A 171 -9.13 -6.42 14.35
N GLU A 172 -8.53 -5.70 15.30
CA GLU A 172 -8.51 -4.23 15.28
C GLU A 172 -7.68 -3.70 14.11
N PHE A 173 -6.51 -4.29 13.82
CA PHE A 173 -5.73 -3.97 12.63
C PHE A 173 -6.52 -4.25 11.35
N GLU A 174 -7.13 -5.43 11.20
CA GLU A 174 -7.93 -5.79 10.03
C GLU A 174 -9.03 -4.75 9.75
N VAL A 175 -9.75 -4.29 10.79
CA VAL A 175 -10.81 -3.27 10.62
C VAL A 175 -10.24 -1.90 10.25
N LEU A 176 -9.16 -1.47 10.91
CA LEU A 176 -8.56 -0.16 10.64
C LEU A 176 -7.94 -0.08 9.24
N THR A 177 -7.34 -1.17 8.77
CA THR A 177 -6.69 -1.21 7.45
C THR A 177 -7.71 -1.40 6.35
N GLU A 178 -8.74 -2.25 6.54
CA GLU A 178 -9.89 -2.33 5.64
C GLU A 178 -10.58 -0.96 5.46
N LEU A 179 -10.73 -0.21 6.55
CA LEU A 179 -11.26 1.16 6.52
C LEU A 179 -10.38 2.07 5.66
N GLY A 180 -9.07 2.10 5.94
CA GLY A 180 -8.11 2.95 5.26
C GLY A 180 -8.02 2.65 3.77
N ASP A 181 -7.85 1.37 3.43
CA ASP A 181 -7.69 0.90 2.05
C ASP A 181 -8.95 1.13 1.22
N THR A 182 -10.13 0.90 1.79
CA THR A 182 -11.40 1.19 1.08
C THR A 182 -11.54 2.68 0.77
N LEU A 183 -11.18 3.55 1.70
CA LEU A 183 -11.22 5.01 1.49
C LEU A 183 -10.20 5.44 0.44
N TYR A 184 -8.96 4.98 0.56
CA TYR A 184 -7.87 5.29 -0.36
C TYR A 184 -8.20 4.83 -1.79
N ASP A 185 -8.58 3.56 -1.97
CA ASP A 185 -8.87 2.99 -3.28
C ASP A 185 -10.07 3.65 -3.97
N ALA A 186 -11.00 4.22 -3.20
CA ALA A 186 -12.17 4.89 -3.77
C ALA A 186 -11.77 6.23 -4.39
N VAL A 187 -10.83 6.95 -3.77
CA VAL A 187 -10.30 8.20 -4.30
C VAL A 187 -9.30 7.92 -5.42
N ALA A 188 -8.43 6.93 -5.24
CA ALA A 188 -7.42 6.51 -6.20
C ALA A 188 -7.97 5.70 -7.39
N TYR A 189 -9.26 5.40 -7.44
CA TYR A 189 -9.87 4.46 -8.39
C TYR A 189 -9.39 4.61 -9.84
N TYR A 190 -9.49 5.81 -10.40
CA TYR A 190 -9.12 6.06 -11.81
C TYR A 190 -7.60 6.02 -12.01
N LYS A 191 -6.83 6.48 -11.04
CA LYS A 191 -5.36 6.33 -11.03
C LYS A 191 -4.98 4.86 -11.06
N HIS A 192 -5.46 4.07 -10.11
CA HIS A 192 -5.19 2.62 -10.04
C HIS A 192 -5.59 1.91 -11.33
N ARG A 193 -6.72 2.30 -11.92
CA ARG A 193 -7.17 1.76 -13.20
C ARG A 193 -6.24 2.15 -14.36
N ALA A 194 -5.70 3.37 -14.36
CA ALA A 194 -4.72 3.82 -15.36
C ALA A 194 -3.35 3.13 -15.23
N GLU A 195 -2.96 2.81 -14.00
CA GLU A 195 -1.75 2.07 -13.63
C GLU A 195 -1.88 0.56 -13.87
N GLY A 196 -3.09 0.05 -14.14
CA GLY A 196 -3.30 -1.39 -14.24
C GLY A 196 -3.10 -2.12 -12.92
N GLU A 197 -3.34 -1.43 -11.80
CA GLU A 197 -3.18 -1.93 -10.45
C GLU A 197 -3.90 -3.27 -10.23
N THR A 198 -3.25 -4.19 -9.53
CA THR A 198 -3.78 -5.50 -9.13
C THR A 198 -4.49 -5.41 -7.78
N ASN A 199 -4.11 -4.43 -6.95
CA ASN A 199 -4.49 -4.23 -5.57
C ASN A 199 -5.42 -3.01 -5.42
N SER A 200 -6.60 -3.08 -6.05
CA SER A 200 -7.64 -2.05 -5.89
C SER A 200 -8.96 -2.70 -5.51
N THR A 201 -9.56 -2.28 -4.39
CA THR A 201 -10.81 -2.83 -3.81
C THR A 201 -11.90 -2.92 -4.89
N PHE A 202 -12.04 -1.86 -5.68
CA PHE A 202 -13.11 -1.72 -6.66
C PHE A 202 -12.84 -2.44 -7.99
N ALA A 203 -11.66 -3.05 -8.16
CA ALA A 203 -11.43 -4.04 -9.21
C ALA A 203 -12.20 -5.34 -8.94
N TYR A 204 -12.39 -5.70 -7.66
CA TYR A 204 -13.02 -6.94 -7.23
C TYR A 204 -14.49 -6.73 -6.86
N VAL A 205 -14.79 -5.68 -6.08
CA VAL A 205 -16.17 -5.39 -5.63
C VAL A 205 -17.04 -4.81 -6.74
N GLY A 206 -16.44 -4.08 -7.67
CA GLY A 206 -17.13 -3.32 -8.71
C GLY A 206 -17.26 -1.83 -8.41
N HIS A 207 -17.11 -1.01 -9.45
CA HIS A 207 -17.10 0.46 -9.36
C HIS A 207 -18.40 1.08 -8.84
N GLU A 208 -19.52 0.37 -9.01
CA GLU A 208 -20.85 0.80 -8.60
C GLU A 208 -20.99 0.96 -7.09
N LEU A 209 -20.20 0.22 -6.30
CA LEU A 209 -20.17 0.35 -4.85
C LEU A 209 -19.11 1.33 -4.35
N ARG A 210 -18.35 1.99 -5.22
CA ARG A 210 -17.30 2.92 -4.82
C ARG A 210 -17.78 4.01 -3.88
N ASN A 211 -18.85 4.71 -4.27
CA ASN A 211 -19.39 5.81 -3.49
C ASN A 211 -20.04 5.31 -2.19
N GLU A 212 -20.69 4.13 -2.24
CA GLU A 212 -21.32 3.51 -1.07
C GLU A 212 -20.25 3.07 -0.04
N GLY A 213 -19.22 2.35 -0.50
CA GLY A 213 -18.10 1.87 0.32
C GLY A 213 -17.35 3.02 0.98
N TYR A 214 -17.01 4.06 0.20
CA TYR A 214 -16.38 5.27 0.75
C TYR A 214 -17.24 5.91 1.84
N ARG A 215 -18.54 6.11 1.59
CA ARG A 215 -19.45 6.72 2.56
C ARG A 215 -19.51 5.92 3.85
N ARG A 216 -19.67 4.60 3.77
CA ARG A 216 -19.76 3.70 4.95
C ARG A 216 -18.47 3.74 5.77
N CYS A 217 -17.31 3.62 5.13
CA CYS A 217 -16.03 3.67 5.84
C CYS A 217 -15.77 5.04 6.46
N ARG A 218 -16.15 6.12 5.78
CA ARG A 218 -16.06 7.48 6.31
C ARG A 218 -16.94 7.69 7.54
N GLU A 219 -18.15 7.14 7.54
CA GLU A 219 -19.06 7.19 8.70
C GLU A 219 -18.48 6.44 9.90
N VAL A 220 -17.91 5.25 9.69
CA VAL A 220 -17.18 4.51 10.74
C VAL A 220 -15.97 5.30 11.24
N LEU A 221 -15.19 5.91 10.35
CA LEU A 221 -14.04 6.75 10.73
C LEU A 221 -14.46 7.93 11.61
N TRP A 222 -15.58 8.59 11.29
CA TRP A 222 -16.10 9.69 12.11
C TRP A 222 -16.65 9.22 13.46
N ALA A 223 -17.20 8.01 13.53
CA ALA A 223 -17.65 7.43 14.79
C ALA A 223 -16.46 7.08 15.70
N LEU A 224 -15.41 6.45 15.16
CA LEU A 224 -14.12 6.27 15.86
C LEU A 224 -13.54 7.64 16.26
N ASP A 225 -13.61 8.59 15.33
CA ASP A 225 -13.48 10.04 15.48
C ASP A 225 -13.92 10.57 16.84
N ALA A 226 -15.24 10.65 16.95
CA ALA A 226 -15.94 11.22 18.09
C ALA A 226 -15.61 10.45 19.38
N ALA A 227 -15.49 9.13 19.30
CA ALA A 227 -15.31 8.32 20.48
C ALA A 227 -13.89 8.35 21.05
N TRP A 228 -12.88 8.50 20.19
CA TRP A 228 -11.47 8.61 20.56
C TRP A 228 -10.98 10.05 20.64
N ALA A 229 -11.87 11.05 20.51
CA ALA A 229 -11.51 12.48 20.50
C ALA A 229 -10.62 12.92 21.68
N ARG A 230 -10.76 12.25 22.84
CA ARG A 230 -10.00 12.52 24.07
C ARG A 230 -8.87 11.53 24.34
N SER A 231 -8.56 10.63 23.41
CA SER A 231 -7.51 9.63 23.57
C SER A 231 -6.24 10.05 22.82
N PRO A 232 -5.17 10.46 23.52
CA PRO A 232 -3.91 10.86 22.88
C PRO A 232 -3.32 9.76 21.99
N ALA A 233 -3.29 8.52 22.46
CA ALA A 233 -2.70 7.39 21.73
C ALA A 233 -3.44 7.02 20.43
N HIS A 234 -4.75 7.28 20.33
CA HIS A 234 -5.52 7.00 19.12
C HIS A 234 -5.42 8.13 18.09
N ARG A 235 -4.95 9.33 18.50
CA ARG A 235 -4.90 10.50 17.62
C ARG A 235 -3.93 10.32 16.43
N PRO A 236 -2.71 9.79 16.58
CA PRO A 236 -1.84 9.51 15.43
C PRO A 236 -2.49 8.56 14.41
N VAL A 237 -3.20 7.54 14.90
CA VAL A 237 -3.92 6.55 14.07
C VAL A 237 -5.04 7.20 13.27
N LEU A 238 -5.87 8.01 13.93
CA LEU A 238 -6.95 8.76 13.29
C LEU A 238 -6.42 9.77 12.27
N ASN A 239 -5.29 10.43 12.58
CA ASN A 239 -4.64 11.33 11.64
C ASN A 239 -4.18 10.58 10.40
N PHE A 240 -3.50 9.43 10.56
CA PHE A 240 -3.14 8.57 9.44
C PHE A 240 -4.36 8.21 8.57
N LEU A 241 -5.39 7.60 9.16
CA LEU A 241 -6.57 7.13 8.43
C LEU A 241 -7.30 8.27 7.70
N ARG A 242 -7.36 9.46 8.31
CA ARG A 242 -7.95 10.64 7.68
C ARG A 242 -7.19 11.09 6.45
N TYR A 243 -5.87 11.19 6.52
CA TYR A 243 -5.04 11.66 5.41
C TYR A 243 -4.93 10.60 4.32
N PHE A 244 -4.70 9.34 4.72
CA PHE A 244 -4.63 8.20 3.83
C PHE A 244 -5.94 8.02 3.04
N GLY A 245 -7.10 8.14 3.70
CA GLY A 245 -8.40 7.97 3.08
C GLY A 245 -8.83 9.05 2.06
N GLY A 246 -7.96 9.99 1.68
CA GLY A 246 -8.30 10.98 0.64
C GLY A 246 -7.36 12.17 0.52
N PRO A 247 -7.18 13.00 1.56
CA PRO A 247 -6.38 14.23 1.52
C PRO A 247 -4.96 14.06 0.99
N ILE A 248 -4.31 12.92 1.24
CA ILE A 248 -2.97 12.62 0.71
C ILE A 248 -2.90 12.80 -0.82
N HIS A 249 -3.99 12.47 -1.51
CA HIS A 249 -4.11 12.59 -2.96
C HIS A 249 -4.16 14.04 -3.46
N MET A 250 -4.57 14.98 -2.62
CA MET A 250 -4.61 16.41 -2.96
C MET A 250 -3.34 17.15 -2.54
N MET A 251 -2.60 16.59 -1.58
CA MET A 251 -1.48 17.29 -0.92
C MET A 251 -0.12 16.90 -1.47
N MET A 252 0.04 15.70 -2.03
CA MET A 252 1.31 15.27 -2.60
C MET A 252 1.35 15.50 -4.10
N ARG A 253 2.53 15.93 -4.59
CA ARG A 253 2.78 16.12 -6.03
C ARG A 253 2.58 14.83 -6.82
N ARG A 254 2.87 13.69 -6.20
CA ARG A 254 2.72 12.34 -6.77
C ARG A 254 1.29 12.05 -7.24
N TYR A 255 0.25 12.54 -6.56
CA TYR A 255 -1.11 12.06 -6.84
C TYR A 255 -1.87 12.88 -7.90
N ARG A 256 -1.31 13.99 -8.40
CA ARG A 256 -1.73 14.68 -9.66
C ARG A 256 -3.17 15.22 -9.71
N PHE A 257 -3.98 15.05 -8.65
CA PHE A 257 -5.41 15.41 -8.66
C PHE A 257 -5.71 16.91 -8.71
N THR A 258 -4.77 17.75 -8.31
CA THR A 258 -4.96 19.20 -8.21
C THR A 258 -4.11 19.98 -9.22
N GLU A 259 -2.96 19.43 -9.62
CA GLU A 259 -1.99 20.12 -10.49
C GLU A 259 -2.19 19.87 -11.98
N GLU A 260 -2.88 18.79 -12.36
CA GLU A 260 -2.93 18.32 -13.75
C GLU A 260 -4.36 18.15 -14.28
N ASP A 261 -5.30 18.87 -13.65
CA ASP A 261 -6.74 18.78 -13.93
C ASP A 261 -7.30 17.34 -13.87
N LEU A 262 -6.53 16.38 -13.30
CA LEU A 262 -7.01 15.04 -12.98
C LEU A 262 -8.05 15.18 -11.89
N THR A 263 -9.32 15.11 -12.22
CA THR A 263 -10.36 15.34 -11.24
C THR A 263 -10.45 14.14 -10.31
N ILE A 264 -10.68 14.37 -9.01
CA ILE A 264 -11.21 13.34 -8.12
C ILE A 264 -12.53 12.89 -8.73
N GLY A 265 -12.49 11.82 -9.53
CA GLY A 265 -13.68 11.30 -10.20
C GLY A 265 -13.82 11.47 -11.72
N LEU A 266 -12.82 11.93 -12.50
CA LEU A 266 -12.89 11.82 -13.98
C LEU A 266 -12.02 10.67 -14.53
N PRO A 267 -12.47 10.01 -15.62
CA PRO A 267 -11.76 8.89 -16.23
C PRO A 267 -10.47 9.34 -16.92
N GLU A 268 -9.45 8.50 -16.82
CA GLU A 268 -8.18 8.61 -17.51
C GLU A 268 -8.30 8.56 -19.04
N ASP A 269 -7.38 9.23 -19.74
CA ASP A 269 -7.24 9.21 -21.19
C ASP A 269 -5.90 8.59 -21.64
N GLU A 270 -5.65 8.54 -22.96
CA GLU A 270 -4.42 8.00 -23.53
C GLU A 270 -3.16 8.79 -23.11
N HIS A 271 -3.30 10.07 -22.78
CA HIS A 271 -2.19 10.91 -22.36
C HIS A 271 -1.69 10.50 -20.97
N VAL A 272 -2.62 10.34 -20.01
CA VAL A 272 -2.31 9.87 -18.64
C VAL A 272 -1.64 8.49 -18.68
N VAL A 273 -2.14 7.59 -19.52
CA VAL A 273 -1.55 6.25 -19.72
C VAL A 273 -0.14 6.31 -20.30
N THR A 274 0.12 7.22 -21.22
CA THR A 274 1.47 7.37 -21.79
C THR A 274 2.47 7.87 -20.73
N GLN A 275 2.02 8.69 -19.80
CA GLN A 275 2.85 9.21 -18.72
C GLN A 275 3.15 8.16 -17.65
N THR A 276 2.19 7.28 -17.30
CA THR A 276 2.44 6.16 -16.38
C THR A 276 3.52 5.23 -16.91
N ARG A 277 3.52 4.94 -18.23
CA ARG A 277 4.56 4.12 -18.89
C ARG A 277 5.95 4.74 -18.88
N ARG A 278 6.05 6.06 -18.70
CA ARG A 278 7.32 6.81 -18.68
C ARG A 278 7.80 7.10 -17.25
N ASN A 279 7.12 6.55 -16.25
CA ASN A 279 7.40 6.78 -14.83
C ASN A 279 7.38 8.25 -14.42
N VAL A 280 6.56 9.07 -15.09
CA VAL A 280 6.37 10.48 -14.70
C VAL A 280 5.82 10.53 -13.28
N LYS A 281 6.44 11.35 -12.40
CA LYS A 281 6.08 11.46 -10.98
C LYS A 281 6.12 10.12 -10.22
N LEU A 282 7.06 9.25 -10.60
CA LEU A 282 7.29 7.95 -9.96
C LEU A 282 6.08 6.99 -10.01
N TRP A 283 5.19 7.16 -10.98
CA TRP A 283 4.11 6.19 -11.24
C TRP A 283 4.65 4.98 -11.99
N ASN A 284 4.05 3.82 -11.80
CA ASN A 284 4.40 2.61 -12.53
C ASN A 284 3.13 1.95 -13.07
N ARG A 285 3.21 1.38 -14.27
CA ARG A 285 2.09 0.68 -14.90
C ARG A 285 2.38 -0.81 -15.04
N VAL A 286 1.45 -1.63 -14.59
CA VAL A 286 1.50 -3.09 -14.74
C VAL A 286 0.82 -3.47 -16.06
N ASP A 287 1.58 -3.82 -17.09
CA ASP A 287 1.10 -4.28 -18.40
C ASP A 287 1.37 -5.79 -18.57
N VAL A 288 0.52 -6.52 -19.32
CA VAL A 288 0.72 -7.96 -19.60
C VAL A 288 1.95 -8.18 -20.51
N THR A 289 2.83 -9.12 -20.14
CA THR A 289 4.06 -9.44 -20.90
C THR A 289 3.97 -10.76 -21.67
N GLY A 290 3.02 -11.62 -21.34
CA GLY A 290 2.75 -12.89 -22.02
C GLY A 290 3.70 -14.05 -21.67
N ARG A 291 4.44 -13.97 -20.55
CA ARG A 291 5.31 -15.06 -20.07
C ARG A 291 4.98 -15.40 -18.61
N SER A 292 5.06 -16.68 -18.25
CA SER A 292 5.03 -17.16 -16.87
C SER A 292 6.26 -18.02 -16.69
N VAL A 293 7.11 -17.69 -15.72
CA VAL A 293 8.32 -18.47 -15.40
C VAL A 293 8.12 -19.11 -14.03
N ARG A 294 7.98 -20.44 -14.03
CA ARG A 294 8.22 -21.20 -12.80
C ARG A 294 9.70 -21.10 -12.48
N ASP A 295 10.00 -20.52 -11.33
CA ASP A 295 11.36 -20.16 -10.91
C ASP A 295 11.65 -20.81 -9.55
N ALA A 296 12.82 -21.44 -9.43
CA ALA A 296 13.34 -22.02 -8.18
C ALA A 296 13.45 -21.02 -7.02
N ARG A 297 13.43 -19.71 -7.29
CA ARG A 297 13.44 -18.62 -6.30
C ARG A 297 12.29 -18.73 -5.31
N TYR A 298 11.07 -19.07 -5.76
CA TYR A 298 9.91 -19.11 -4.85
C TYR A 298 10.10 -20.08 -3.69
N ALA A 299 10.58 -21.30 -3.96
CA ALA A 299 10.82 -22.29 -2.91
C ALA A 299 11.86 -21.80 -1.87
N THR A 300 12.86 -21.03 -2.32
CA THR A 300 13.86 -20.43 -1.43
C THR A 300 13.25 -19.33 -0.56
N LEU A 301 12.38 -18.49 -1.14
CA LEU A 301 11.68 -17.43 -0.41
C LEU A 301 10.70 -18.02 0.62
N ALA A 302 9.94 -19.05 0.23
CA ALA A 302 9.01 -19.75 1.10
C ALA A 302 9.73 -20.39 2.30
N ALA A 303 10.93 -20.96 2.09
CA ALA A 303 11.74 -21.50 3.18
C ALA A 303 12.27 -20.43 4.16
N ARG A 304 12.22 -19.15 3.79
CA ARG A 304 12.60 -17.98 4.61
C ARG A 304 11.39 -17.15 5.03
N SER A 305 10.19 -17.72 5.04
CA SER A 305 8.95 -16.99 5.36
C SER A 305 8.97 -16.34 6.75
N ASP A 306 9.63 -16.95 7.74
CA ASP A 306 9.76 -16.40 9.09
C ASP A 306 10.63 -15.14 9.19
N GLU A 307 11.40 -14.85 8.14
CA GLU A 307 12.26 -13.67 8.02
C GLU A 307 11.65 -12.63 7.07
N LEU A 308 11.17 -13.08 5.91
CA LEU A 308 10.85 -12.20 4.78
C LEU A 308 9.35 -11.91 4.62
N MET A 309 8.48 -12.71 5.25
CA MET A 309 7.04 -12.67 4.99
C MET A 309 6.28 -12.44 6.29
N PHE A 310 5.18 -11.68 6.27
CA PHE A 310 4.33 -11.59 7.45
C PHE A 310 3.68 -12.95 7.80
N PRO A 311 3.28 -13.19 9.07
CA PRO A 311 2.65 -14.45 9.47
C PRO A 311 1.40 -14.76 8.63
N GLY A 312 1.36 -15.94 8.00
CA GLY A 312 0.24 -16.37 7.16
C GLY A 312 0.41 -16.12 5.65
N LEU A 313 1.39 -15.30 5.22
CA LEU A 313 1.54 -14.97 3.80
C LEU A 313 1.90 -16.20 2.96
N VAL A 314 2.83 -17.05 3.41
CA VAL A 314 3.21 -18.24 2.63
C VAL A 314 2.04 -19.20 2.47
N GLU A 315 1.21 -19.36 3.50
CA GLU A 315 0.00 -20.19 3.46
C GLU A 315 -1.05 -19.60 2.50
N LEU A 316 -1.18 -18.27 2.42
CA LEU A 316 -2.02 -17.60 1.43
C LEU A 316 -1.54 -17.88 0.00
N LEU A 317 -0.23 -17.78 -0.25
CA LEU A 317 0.41 -18.00 -1.56
C LEU A 317 0.42 -19.47 -2.00
N GLU A 318 0.51 -20.41 -1.07
CA GLU A 318 0.42 -21.84 -1.36
C GLU A 318 -1.03 -22.27 -1.56
N GLY A 319 -1.94 -21.74 -0.74
CA GLY A 319 -3.38 -21.94 -0.88
C GLY A 319 -3.95 -21.38 -2.19
N SER A 320 -3.30 -20.38 -2.78
CA SER A 320 -3.67 -19.82 -4.08
C SER A 320 -3.36 -20.72 -5.29
N ALA A 321 -3.09 -22.00 -5.08
CA ALA A 321 -3.04 -23.00 -6.16
C ALA A 321 -4.26 -23.92 -6.15
N ALA A 322 -5.11 -23.86 -5.10
CA ALA A 322 -6.24 -24.75 -4.90
C ALA A 322 -7.53 -23.97 -4.63
N GLY A 323 -8.64 -24.40 -5.25
CA GLY A 323 -9.97 -23.88 -4.91
C GLY A 323 -10.33 -22.52 -5.51
N HIS A 324 -9.77 -22.16 -6.67
CA HIS A 324 -10.25 -21.00 -7.42
C HIS A 324 -11.58 -21.30 -8.10
N CYS A 325 -12.40 -20.25 -8.26
CA CYS A 325 -13.63 -20.34 -9.03
C CYS A 325 -13.29 -20.47 -10.52
N ASP A 326 -13.77 -21.54 -11.16
CA ASP A 326 -13.54 -21.82 -12.58
C ASP A 326 -14.18 -20.77 -13.51
N ASP A 327 -15.17 -20.02 -13.01
CA ASP A 327 -15.84 -18.94 -13.75
C ASP A 327 -15.10 -17.58 -13.65
N CYS A 328 -14.14 -17.45 -12.73
CA CYS A 328 -13.32 -16.24 -12.63
C CYS A 328 -12.21 -16.24 -13.70
N ARG A 329 -11.87 -15.07 -14.23
CA ARG A 329 -10.85 -14.94 -15.28
C ARG A 329 -9.46 -14.80 -14.66
N HIS A 330 -8.78 -15.93 -14.52
CA HIS A 330 -7.35 -15.99 -14.19
C HIS A 330 -6.51 -15.82 -15.48
N ARG A 331 -5.33 -15.20 -15.34
CA ARG A 331 -4.45 -14.89 -16.49
C ARG A 331 -3.11 -15.58 -16.34
N LEU A 332 -2.48 -15.91 -17.47
CA LEU A 332 -1.12 -16.48 -17.49
C LEU A 332 -0.06 -15.45 -17.08
N SER A 333 -0.29 -14.18 -17.36
CA SER A 333 0.52 -13.03 -16.92
C SER A 333 -0.44 -11.93 -16.50
N TYR A 334 -0.18 -11.32 -15.35
CA TYR A 334 -1.05 -10.31 -14.74
C TYR A 334 -0.56 -8.89 -15.06
N GLY A 335 -1.52 -7.97 -15.20
CA GLY A 335 -1.32 -6.63 -15.75
C GLY A 335 -2.51 -6.20 -16.61
N ALA A 336 -2.62 -4.90 -16.90
CA ALA A 336 -3.69 -4.35 -17.71
C ALA A 336 -3.54 -4.78 -19.19
N GLU A 337 -4.61 -5.37 -19.74
CA GLU A 337 -4.69 -5.76 -21.16
C GLU A 337 -4.99 -4.59 -22.11
N GLY A 338 -5.39 -3.43 -21.56
CA GLY A 338 -5.82 -2.28 -22.35
C GLY A 338 -5.93 -1.01 -21.52
N VAL A 339 -6.40 0.06 -22.16
CA VAL A 339 -6.68 1.33 -21.47
C VAL A 339 -7.89 1.14 -20.56
N GLY A 340 -7.78 1.65 -19.32
CA GLY A 340 -8.85 1.65 -18.33
C GLY A 340 -9.28 0.28 -17.81
N ARG A 341 -8.31 -0.63 -17.63
CA ARG A 341 -8.52 -1.95 -17.01
C ARG A 341 -7.54 -2.18 -15.87
N PHE A 342 -8.02 -2.82 -14.81
CA PHE A 342 -7.17 -3.33 -13.73
C PHE A 342 -6.40 -4.58 -14.18
N GLY A 343 -5.25 -4.84 -13.53
CA GLY A 343 -4.35 -5.93 -13.90
C GLY A 343 -4.56 -7.24 -13.14
N GLY A 344 -5.42 -7.24 -12.11
CA GLY A 344 -5.73 -8.42 -11.29
C GLY A 344 -6.71 -9.41 -11.93
N VAL A 345 -7.12 -10.42 -11.16
CA VAL A 345 -8.15 -11.41 -11.57
C VAL A 345 -9.51 -10.71 -11.78
N GLU A 346 -10.26 -11.10 -12.82
CA GLU A 346 -11.63 -10.60 -13.00
C GLU A 346 -12.62 -11.59 -12.38
N LEU A 347 -13.35 -11.16 -11.35
CA LEU A 347 -14.34 -12.00 -10.66
C LEU A 347 -15.60 -12.19 -11.51
N CYS A 348 -16.14 -13.41 -11.49
CA CYS A 348 -17.49 -13.70 -11.98
C CYS A 348 -18.56 -13.03 -11.10
N ASP A 349 -19.80 -12.97 -11.58
CA ASP A 349 -20.89 -12.29 -10.86
C ASP A 349 -21.19 -12.93 -9.49
N GLY A 350 -21.02 -14.26 -9.37
CA GLY A 350 -21.20 -14.99 -8.12
C GLY A 350 -20.20 -14.56 -7.05
N CYS A 351 -18.90 -14.66 -7.36
CA CYS A 351 -17.84 -14.20 -6.46
C CYS A 351 -17.96 -12.70 -6.18
N ARG A 352 -18.26 -11.87 -7.18
CA ARG A 352 -18.48 -10.43 -6.96
C ARG A 352 -19.60 -10.18 -5.95
N GLY A 353 -20.68 -10.96 -5.98
CA GLY A 353 -21.78 -10.89 -5.02
C GLY A 353 -21.32 -11.08 -3.56
N GLU A 354 -20.43 -12.03 -3.30
CA GLU A 354 -19.85 -12.28 -1.97
C GLU A 354 -19.00 -11.09 -1.49
N TRP A 355 -18.18 -10.54 -2.38
CA TRP A 355 -17.34 -9.38 -2.10
C TRP A 355 -18.18 -8.13 -1.81
N GLN A 356 -19.24 -7.91 -2.58
CA GLN A 356 -20.19 -6.83 -2.32
C GLN A 356 -20.90 -7.01 -0.97
N ALA A 357 -21.29 -8.22 -0.61
CA ALA A 357 -21.90 -8.51 0.70
C ALA A 357 -20.89 -8.24 1.84
N TYR A 358 -19.64 -8.67 1.67
CA TYR A 358 -18.57 -8.40 2.62
C TYR A 358 -18.36 -6.89 2.83
N LEU A 359 -18.21 -6.10 1.75
CA LEU A 359 -18.06 -4.65 1.86
C LEU A 359 -19.25 -3.99 2.56
N ARG A 360 -20.49 -4.39 2.23
CA ARG A 360 -21.70 -3.82 2.85
C ARG A 360 -21.81 -4.12 4.34
N ALA A 361 -21.29 -5.26 4.78
CA ALA A 361 -21.27 -5.68 6.18
C ALA A 361 -20.14 -5.01 7.01
N PHE A 362 -19.26 -4.20 6.40
CA PHE A 362 -18.14 -3.57 7.09
C PHE A 362 -18.53 -2.82 8.39
N PRO A 363 -19.57 -1.95 8.41
CA PRO A 363 -19.94 -1.26 9.65
C PRO A 363 -20.32 -2.19 10.80
N ALA A 364 -20.95 -3.34 10.50
CA ALA A 364 -21.31 -4.33 11.51
C ALA A 364 -20.07 -5.03 12.08
N ARG A 365 -19.14 -5.47 11.21
CA ARG A 365 -17.85 -6.05 11.63
C ARG A 365 -17.03 -5.07 12.46
N ALA A 366 -16.96 -3.80 12.02
CA ALA A 366 -16.26 -2.76 12.77
C ALA A 366 -16.85 -2.58 14.17
N ALA A 367 -18.18 -2.60 14.32
CA ALA A 367 -18.84 -2.48 15.62
C ALA A 367 -18.73 -3.75 16.49
N GLU A 368 -18.39 -4.90 15.92
CA GLU A 368 -18.05 -6.10 16.67
C GLU A 368 -16.67 -6.01 17.31
N VAL A 369 -15.70 -5.50 16.56
CA VAL A 369 -14.30 -5.33 16.99
C VAL A 369 -14.12 -4.11 17.90
N PHE A 370 -14.81 -3.01 17.60
CA PHE A 370 -14.77 -1.77 18.39
C PHE A 370 -16.14 -1.52 19.05
N PRO A 371 -16.41 -2.07 20.25
CA PRO A 371 -17.69 -1.91 20.95
C PRO A 371 -18.13 -0.46 21.17
N VAL A 372 -17.16 0.45 21.23
CA VAL A 372 -17.31 1.90 21.27
C VAL A 372 -18.20 2.46 20.14
N LEU A 373 -18.24 1.78 18.99
CA LEU A 373 -19.10 2.14 17.87
C LEU A 373 -20.58 1.81 18.09
N ARG A 374 -20.91 0.90 19.01
CA ARG A 374 -22.31 0.54 19.34
C ARG A 374 -23.01 1.59 20.20
N THR A 375 -22.23 2.44 20.87
CA THR A 375 -22.71 3.45 21.81
C THR A 375 -22.66 4.87 21.24
N SER A 376 -22.17 5.03 20.01
CA SER A 376 -22.10 6.34 19.36
C SER A 376 -23.50 6.73 18.83
N PRO A 377 -24.02 7.91 19.19
CA PRO A 377 -25.40 8.34 18.90
C PRO A 377 -25.70 8.55 17.41
#